data_AF-A0A3G9IM82-F1
#
_entry.id   AF-A0A3G9IM82-F1
#
_cell.length_a   1.000
_cell.length_b   1.000
_cell.length_c   1.000
_cell.angle_alpha   90.00
_cell.angle_beta   90.00
_cell.angle_gamma   90.00
#
_symmetry.space_group_name_H-M   'P 1'
#
loop_
_entity.id
_entity.type
_entity.pdbx_description
1 polymer ?
#
loop_
_entity_poly.entity_id
_entity_poly.type
_entity_poly.pdbx_seq_one_letter_code
_entity_poly.pdbx_strand_id
1 'polypeptide(L)'
;MKARSNRLFLLTLCLTLLIGPLSLFAASTHASAEQVMRVAIVKSLKGTVSVLKSGGSKSFKAFNNMSLNEGDQITTGKDGLVELNLASKDADKDTLNIGQNSQVTFTKLKDSSGTKTKMSVWAGSLWIKVKSVSNASDQFEIETPTSIMGVRGTQLFVVVDPITGLTKMVVAAGIVQSNVQSKKDSNAPTGTTGSNTYAMYPSQQITQVLEGNKIDSIVSPIDMNDFIQNTSADIIKAIVKDAESIKKEQDQQIEKLKQSLKDNKAANLANTSFTLDDLTRLAKNLDNLISGIAKAAVDEGKVDKDEMQKIVDEVNKKAGSKIVDISKDLQQDLTNKEKQKLEEAKKLLDKQKELAKEKEKQKQEQLKRLEDAINEQKKQALANKKAKEEALAQAELEYYKKLKENEKKAFNENRKENNLPPIGEDSSSPSNNNPSTPASSASFNFPGFPSGIAAMPAQGPLPVEMSVVLSGFYGTNRIYGYQVEVEYETSKVAFDQVKFAPADYRNQSGIFKVEPAGATVEGADSVDDLRVIAAETKTTVIYTVAKFSGQGIALSDNTTVMKLPFNILNPGSINFHIKSLTAVDEQGNLISTPALQDLTLQVNLNP
;
A
#
# COMPACT_ATOMS: atom_id res chain seq x y z
N MET A 1 -53.58 76.93 -29.48
CA MET A 1 -52.31 76.29 -29.88
C MET A 1 -51.51 75.91 -28.64
N LYS A 2 -51.43 74.61 -28.26
CA LYS A 2 -50.42 73.96 -27.36
C LYS A 2 -50.92 72.60 -26.81
N ALA A 3 -51.48 71.72 -27.64
CA ALA A 3 -51.95 70.40 -27.17
C ALA A 3 -51.57 69.20 -28.08
N ARG A 4 -50.80 69.41 -29.15
CA ARG A 4 -50.33 68.33 -30.04
C ARG A 4 -48.85 67.94 -29.88
N SER A 5 -48.05 68.73 -29.15
CA SER A 5 -46.59 68.49 -28.99
C SER A 5 -46.26 67.45 -27.89
N ASN A 6 -47.03 67.41 -26.80
CA ASN A 6 -46.69 66.54 -25.65
C ASN A 6 -46.97 65.05 -25.90
N ARG A 7 -47.88 64.70 -26.82
CA ARG A 7 -48.16 63.28 -27.14
C ARG A 7 -47.06 62.64 -27.99
N LEU A 8 -46.45 63.41 -28.89
CA LEU A 8 -45.35 62.92 -29.72
C LEU A 8 -44.07 62.76 -28.88
N PHE A 9 -43.82 63.68 -27.93
CA PHE A 9 -42.68 63.62 -27.01
C PHE A 9 -42.81 62.49 -25.97
N LEU A 10 -44.03 62.19 -25.48
CA LEU A 10 -44.25 61.03 -24.61
C LEU A 10 -44.13 59.69 -25.36
N LEU A 11 -44.51 59.63 -26.64
CA LEU A 11 -44.38 58.43 -27.46
C LEU A 11 -42.92 58.14 -27.83
N THR A 12 -42.10 59.15 -28.13
CA THR A 12 -40.65 58.96 -28.33
C THR A 12 -39.92 58.63 -27.03
N LEU A 13 -40.34 59.19 -25.88
CA LEU A 13 -39.77 58.86 -24.56
C LEU A 13 -40.12 57.43 -24.12
N CYS A 14 -41.34 56.95 -24.39
CA CYS A 14 -41.71 55.54 -24.15
C CYS A 14 -40.98 54.56 -25.07
N LEU A 15 -40.72 54.94 -26.33
CA LEU A 15 -40.01 54.07 -27.28
C LEU A 15 -38.51 53.98 -26.95
N THR A 16 -37.89 55.04 -26.42
CA THR A 16 -36.48 55.01 -25.97
C THR A 16 -36.31 54.30 -24.62
N LEU A 17 -37.29 54.37 -23.72
CA LEU A 17 -37.31 53.60 -22.47
C LEU A 17 -37.62 52.11 -22.64
N LEU A 18 -38.25 51.69 -23.74
CA LEU A 18 -38.49 50.28 -24.05
C LEU A 18 -37.31 49.59 -24.77
N ILE A 19 -36.51 50.35 -25.54
CA ILE A 19 -35.39 49.79 -26.33
C ILE A 19 -34.06 49.88 -25.56
N GLY A 20 -33.93 50.80 -24.60
CA GLY A 20 -32.73 51.01 -23.78
C GLY A 20 -32.29 49.83 -22.87
N PRO A 21 -33.20 49.03 -22.26
CA PRO A 21 -32.76 47.94 -21.39
C PRO A 21 -32.43 46.64 -22.13
N LEU A 22 -32.79 46.49 -23.41
CA LEU A 22 -32.57 45.23 -24.15
C LEU A 22 -31.13 45.05 -24.66
N SER A 23 -30.34 46.12 -24.75
CA SER A 23 -28.94 46.08 -25.19
C SER A 23 -27.92 45.95 -24.03
N LEU A 24 -28.36 46.02 -22.77
CA LEU A 24 -27.51 45.82 -21.59
C LEU A 24 -27.51 44.38 -21.04
N PHE A 25 -28.31 43.47 -21.62
CA PHE A 25 -28.26 42.02 -21.34
C PHE A 25 -27.68 41.18 -22.49
N ALA A 26 -27.19 41.82 -23.56
CA ALA A 26 -26.61 41.14 -24.73
C ALA A 26 -25.07 41.08 -24.72
N ALA A 27 -24.44 41.22 -23.55
CA ALA A 27 -22.98 41.20 -23.42
C ALA A 27 -22.54 40.53 -22.11
N SER A 28 -22.72 39.21 -22.01
CA SER A 28 -21.88 38.29 -21.21
C SER A 28 -22.41 36.85 -21.19
N THR A 29 -22.98 36.35 -22.28
CA THR A 29 -22.90 34.91 -22.55
C THR A 29 -21.54 34.61 -23.18
N HIS A 30 -20.46 34.84 -22.42
CA HIS A 30 -19.31 33.97 -22.59
C HIS A 30 -19.81 32.60 -22.14
N ALA A 31 -20.31 31.83 -23.10
CA ALA A 31 -20.32 30.39 -22.96
C ALA A 31 -18.87 30.02 -22.68
N SER A 32 -18.52 29.91 -21.39
CA SER A 32 -17.39 29.09 -20.97
C SER A 32 -17.63 27.77 -21.67
N ALA A 33 -16.84 27.51 -22.70
CA ALA A 33 -16.80 26.20 -23.34
C ALA A 33 -16.70 25.20 -22.20
N GLU A 34 -17.79 24.47 -21.98
CA GLU A 34 -17.92 23.49 -20.92
C GLU A 34 -16.81 22.47 -21.17
N GLN A 35 -15.68 22.67 -20.50
CA GLN A 35 -14.55 21.76 -20.52
C GLN A 35 -15.07 20.50 -19.87
N VAL A 36 -15.54 19.56 -20.70
CA VAL A 36 -15.89 18.23 -20.19
C VAL A 36 -14.58 17.63 -19.71
N MET A 37 -14.48 17.53 -18.39
CA MET A 37 -13.38 16.85 -17.76
C MET A 37 -13.55 15.37 -18.08
N ARG A 38 -12.52 14.77 -18.67
CA ARG A 38 -12.45 13.31 -18.80
C ARG A 38 -12.41 12.76 -17.37
N VAL A 39 -13.22 11.75 -17.06
CA VAL A 39 -13.25 11.13 -15.72
C VAL A 39 -13.20 9.62 -15.84
N ALA A 40 -12.59 8.95 -14.87
CA ALA A 40 -12.71 7.51 -14.74
C ALA A 40 -13.89 7.17 -13.83
N ILE A 41 -14.70 6.19 -14.20
CA ILE A 41 -15.89 5.79 -13.45
C ILE A 41 -15.76 4.31 -13.10
N VAL A 42 -15.92 3.99 -11.82
CA VAL A 42 -15.95 2.60 -11.35
C VAL A 42 -17.18 1.89 -11.90
N LYS A 43 -16.99 0.94 -12.81
CA LYS A 43 -18.06 0.12 -13.39
C LYS A 43 -18.40 -1.05 -12.49
N SER A 44 -17.38 -1.78 -12.03
CA SER A 44 -17.53 -2.90 -11.12
C SER A 44 -16.28 -3.06 -10.25
N LEU A 45 -16.41 -3.64 -9.06
CA LEU A 45 -15.29 -3.90 -8.17
C LEU A 45 -15.52 -5.15 -7.30
N LYS A 46 -14.44 -5.76 -6.85
CA LYS A 46 -14.42 -6.91 -5.94
C LYS A 46 -13.28 -6.75 -4.94
N GLY A 47 -13.50 -7.27 -3.72
CA GLY A 47 -12.49 -7.27 -2.66
C GLY A 47 -12.14 -5.87 -2.14
N THR A 48 -10.90 -5.71 -1.67
CA THR A 48 -10.43 -4.47 -1.06
C THR A 48 -9.99 -3.48 -2.14
N VAL A 49 -10.75 -2.39 -2.30
CA VAL A 49 -10.43 -1.28 -3.21
C VAL A 49 -10.60 0.05 -2.48
N SER A 50 -9.57 0.88 -2.51
CA SER A 50 -9.57 2.21 -1.92
C SER A 50 -9.12 3.28 -2.90
N VAL A 51 -9.61 4.50 -2.72
CA VAL A 51 -9.26 5.68 -3.51
C VAL A 51 -8.76 6.78 -2.59
N LEU A 52 -7.59 7.34 -2.91
CA LEU A 52 -7.06 8.56 -2.34
C LEU A 52 -7.39 9.72 -3.30
N LYS A 53 -8.15 10.70 -2.83
CA LYS A 53 -8.49 11.89 -3.62
C LYS A 53 -7.29 12.82 -3.73
N SER A 54 -7.12 13.46 -4.89
CA SER A 54 -6.09 14.45 -5.13
C SER A 54 -6.06 15.52 -4.03
N GLY A 55 -4.87 15.81 -3.48
CA GLY A 55 -4.68 16.79 -2.40
C GLY A 55 -5.17 16.36 -1.01
N GLY A 56 -5.75 15.17 -0.87
CA GLY A 56 -6.15 14.59 0.41
C GLY A 56 -5.10 13.63 0.99
N SER A 57 -5.18 13.38 2.29
CA SER A 57 -4.36 12.37 2.99
C SER A 57 -5.15 11.12 3.41
N LYS A 58 -6.49 11.17 3.29
CA LYS A 58 -7.39 10.08 3.71
C LYS A 58 -7.82 9.24 2.51
N SER A 59 -7.64 7.93 2.61
CA SER A 59 -8.18 6.96 1.65
C SER A 59 -9.65 6.64 1.95
N PHE A 60 -10.45 6.52 0.90
CA PHE A 60 -11.86 6.16 0.94
C PHE A 60 -12.07 4.78 0.35
N LYS A 61 -13.03 4.00 0.87
CA LYS A 61 -13.44 2.74 0.22
C LYS A 61 -14.11 3.07 -1.12
N ALA A 62 -13.69 2.40 -2.20
CA ALA A 62 -14.31 2.56 -3.51
C ALA A 62 -15.71 1.93 -3.55
N PHE A 63 -16.58 2.49 -4.40
CA PHE A 63 -17.93 1.98 -4.65
C PHE A 63 -18.29 2.10 -6.14
N ASN A 64 -19.27 1.33 -6.60
CA ASN A 64 -19.72 1.39 -8.00
C ASN A 64 -20.22 2.79 -8.36
N ASN A 65 -19.95 3.22 -9.58
CA ASN A 65 -20.20 4.57 -10.11
C ASN A 65 -19.42 5.70 -9.41
N MET A 66 -18.45 5.38 -8.55
CA MET A 66 -17.54 6.39 -8.01
C MET A 66 -16.71 6.99 -9.16
N SER A 67 -16.66 8.31 -9.24
CA SER A 67 -15.81 9.03 -10.19
C SER A 67 -14.40 9.24 -9.61
N LEU A 68 -13.40 9.06 -10.45
CA LEU A 68 -12.02 9.43 -10.22
C LEU A 68 -11.61 10.53 -11.19
N ASN A 69 -10.99 11.56 -10.64
CA ASN A 69 -10.54 12.74 -11.36
C ASN A 69 -9.02 12.71 -11.54
N GLU A 70 -8.51 13.69 -12.30
CA GLU A 70 -7.08 13.93 -12.38
C GLU A 70 -6.47 14.12 -10.98
N GLY A 71 -5.37 13.40 -10.72
CA GLY A 71 -4.65 13.35 -9.44
C GLY A 71 -5.17 12.31 -8.45
N ASP A 72 -6.33 11.68 -8.69
CA ASP A 72 -6.81 10.61 -7.81
C ASP A 72 -5.97 9.34 -7.99
N GLN A 73 -5.78 8.61 -6.89
CA GLN A 73 -5.10 7.32 -6.85
C GLN A 73 -6.07 6.23 -6.42
N ILE A 74 -6.04 5.10 -7.12
CA ILE A 74 -6.77 3.88 -6.76
C ILE A 74 -5.77 2.79 -6.32
N THR A 75 -6.13 2.07 -5.27
CA THR A 75 -5.33 0.99 -4.70
C THR A 75 -6.19 -0.26 -4.50
N THR A 76 -5.68 -1.41 -4.90
CA THR A 76 -6.34 -2.71 -4.75
C THR A 76 -5.52 -3.61 -3.83
N GLY A 77 -6.18 -4.32 -2.92
CA GLY A 77 -5.56 -5.32 -2.06
C GLY A 77 -5.31 -6.65 -2.77
N LYS A 78 -4.92 -7.68 -2.01
CA LYS A 78 -4.67 -9.05 -2.52
C LYS A 78 -5.89 -9.73 -3.14
N ASP A 79 -7.08 -9.32 -2.74
CA ASP A 79 -8.38 -9.80 -3.23
C ASP A 79 -9.07 -8.77 -4.14
N GLY A 80 -8.40 -7.65 -4.39
CA GLY A 80 -8.95 -6.48 -5.06
C GLY A 80 -8.95 -6.62 -6.58
N LEU A 81 -10.06 -6.23 -7.19
CA LEU A 81 -10.20 -6.05 -8.63
C LEU A 81 -11.13 -4.86 -8.88
N VAL A 82 -10.82 -4.04 -9.87
CA VAL A 82 -11.71 -2.95 -10.28
C VAL A 82 -11.72 -2.80 -11.79
N GLU A 83 -12.93 -2.68 -12.36
CA GLU A 83 -13.18 -2.35 -13.75
C GLU A 83 -13.62 -0.89 -13.82
N LEU A 84 -12.93 -0.09 -14.63
CA LEU A 84 -13.16 1.34 -14.82
C LEU A 84 -13.52 1.61 -16.28
N ASN A 85 -14.47 2.52 -16.49
CA ASN A 85 -14.72 3.14 -17.79
C ASN A 85 -14.15 4.56 -17.78
N LEU A 86 -13.46 4.97 -18.84
CA LEU A 86 -13.06 6.37 -19.02
C LEU A 86 -14.13 7.10 -19.85
N ALA A 87 -14.91 7.96 -19.20
CA ALA A 87 -15.98 8.73 -19.84
C ALA A 87 -15.41 9.89 -20.66
N SER A 88 -15.97 10.12 -21.86
CA SER A 88 -15.63 11.23 -22.78
C SER A 88 -16.88 11.70 -23.54
N LYS A 89 -16.85 12.94 -24.05
CA LYS A 89 -17.94 13.62 -24.79
C LYS A 89 -18.42 12.84 -26.03
N ASP A 90 -17.53 12.05 -26.65
CA ASP A 90 -17.83 11.23 -27.82
C ASP A 90 -18.22 9.77 -27.48
N ALA A 91 -18.61 9.54 -26.22
CA ALA A 91 -19.18 8.31 -25.65
C ALA A 91 -18.55 6.97 -26.14
N ASP A 92 -17.84 6.36 -25.20
CA ASP A 92 -17.53 4.93 -25.07
C ASP A 92 -16.26 4.39 -25.76
N LYS A 93 -15.40 3.78 -24.92
CA LYS A 93 -14.96 2.35 -24.98
C LYS A 93 -13.63 2.06 -24.28
N ASP A 94 -12.97 3.08 -23.72
CA ASP A 94 -11.75 2.83 -22.99
C ASP A 94 -12.07 2.19 -21.64
N THR A 95 -11.66 0.94 -21.47
CA THR A 95 -11.87 0.18 -20.25
C THR A 95 -10.54 -0.19 -19.63
N LEU A 96 -10.47 -0.07 -18.31
CA LEU A 96 -9.30 -0.44 -17.53
C LEU A 96 -9.72 -1.44 -16.46
N ASN A 97 -9.12 -2.62 -16.46
CA ASN A 97 -9.24 -3.58 -15.37
C ASN A 97 -7.95 -3.54 -14.56
N ILE A 98 -8.03 -3.17 -13.29
CA ILE A 98 -6.89 -3.13 -12.36
C ILE A 98 -6.99 -4.35 -11.45
N GLY A 99 -5.98 -5.21 -11.52
CA GLY A 99 -5.90 -6.45 -10.74
C GLY A 99 -5.43 -6.22 -9.30
N GLN A 100 -5.17 -7.31 -8.59
CA GLN A 100 -4.75 -7.31 -7.19
C GLN A 100 -3.41 -6.58 -6.94
N ASN A 101 -3.21 -6.11 -5.71
CA ASN A 101 -1.97 -5.47 -5.24
C ASN A 101 -1.50 -4.33 -6.15
N SER A 102 -2.43 -3.55 -6.69
CA SER A 102 -2.13 -2.48 -7.63
C SER A 102 -2.22 -1.12 -6.99
N GLN A 103 -1.39 -0.19 -7.47
CA GLN A 103 -1.48 1.23 -7.16
C GLN A 103 -1.37 2.03 -8.46
N VAL A 104 -2.44 2.74 -8.80
CA VAL A 104 -2.57 3.48 -10.06
C VAL A 104 -3.04 4.90 -9.77
N THR A 105 -2.32 5.89 -10.29
CA THR A 105 -2.66 7.31 -10.17
C THR A 105 -3.04 7.86 -11.54
N PHE A 106 -4.18 8.54 -11.65
CA PHE A 106 -4.62 9.19 -12.89
C PHE A 106 -3.98 10.58 -13.02
N THR A 107 -2.74 10.65 -13.51
CA THR A 107 -1.95 11.89 -13.54
C THR A 107 -2.45 12.92 -14.56
N LYS A 108 -3.18 12.49 -15.59
CA LYS A 108 -3.87 13.41 -16.52
C LYS A 108 -5.18 12.81 -17.00
N LEU A 109 -6.26 13.60 -16.96
CA LEU A 109 -7.54 13.27 -17.58
C LEU A 109 -8.16 14.54 -18.20
N LYS A 110 -8.07 14.68 -19.52
CA LYS A 110 -8.51 15.90 -20.23
C LYS A 110 -9.17 15.59 -21.58
N ASP A 111 -10.18 16.37 -21.97
CA ASP A 111 -10.89 16.21 -23.25
C ASP A 111 -11.04 17.51 -24.08
N SER A 112 -10.34 18.60 -23.71
CA SER A 112 -10.62 19.94 -24.26
C SER A 112 -10.00 20.24 -25.63
N SER A 113 -9.05 19.43 -26.12
CA SER A 113 -8.31 19.68 -27.37
C SER A 113 -7.78 18.39 -28.00
N GLY A 114 -8.54 17.30 -27.86
CA GLY A 114 -8.06 15.92 -27.97
C GLY A 114 -8.09 15.22 -26.62
N THR A 115 -8.35 13.92 -26.65
CA THR A 115 -8.55 13.12 -25.46
C THR A 115 -7.18 12.69 -24.92
N LYS A 116 -6.84 13.16 -23.71
CA LYS A 116 -5.55 12.87 -23.04
C LYS A 116 -5.77 12.11 -21.74
N THR A 117 -5.20 10.91 -21.67
CA THR A 117 -5.09 10.13 -20.43
C THR A 117 -3.64 9.80 -20.17
N LYS A 118 -3.20 10.12 -18.95
CA LYS A 118 -1.92 9.66 -18.41
C LYS A 118 -2.18 8.98 -17.07
N MET A 119 -1.55 7.83 -16.87
CA MET A 119 -1.64 7.06 -15.64
C MET A 119 -0.25 6.66 -15.18
N SER A 120 0.03 6.82 -13.89
CA SER A 120 1.22 6.26 -13.25
C SER A 120 0.84 4.96 -12.55
N VAL A 121 1.55 3.88 -12.86
CA VAL A 121 1.36 2.55 -12.30
C VAL A 121 2.59 2.21 -11.48
N TRP A 122 2.44 2.20 -10.16
CA TRP A 122 3.55 1.94 -9.25
C TRP A 122 3.77 0.44 -9.05
N ALA A 123 2.67 -0.33 -8.94
CA ALA A 123 2.69 -1.78 -8.83
C ALA A 123 1.38 -2.40 -9.31
N GLY A 124 1.42 -3.72 -9.46
CA GLY A 124 0.26 -4.56 -9.75
C GLY A 124 0.02 -4.72 -11.24
N SER A 125 -1.20 -5.02 -11.64
CA SER A 125 -1.51 -5.44 -13.01
C SER A 125 -2.70 -4.70 -13.59
N LEU A 126 -2.61 -4.35 -14.87
CA LEU A 126 -3.62 -3.61 -15.60
C LEU A 126 -3.88 -4.31 -16.94
N TRP A 127 -5.16 -4.57 -17.24
CA TRP A 127 -5.62 -4.85 -18.59
C TRP A 127 -6.32 -3.62 -19.13
N ILE A 128 -5.78 -3.09 -20.24
CA ILE A 128 -6.14 -1.80 -20.80
C ILE A 128 -6.65 -2.03 -22.21
N LYS A 129 -7.83 -1.50 -22.47
CA LYS A 129 -8.43 -1.46 -23.79
C LYS A 129 -8.66 -0.01 -24.14
N VAL A 130 -7.95 0.47 -25.16
CA VAL A 130 -8.05 1.84 -25.65
C VAL A 130 -8.49 1.79 -27.09
N LYS A 131 -9.57 2.51 -27.42
CA LYS A 131 -10.05 2.61 -28.78
C LYS A 131 -9.00 3.27 -29.67
N SER A 132 -8.97 2.89 -30.96
CA SER A 132 -8.10 3.54 -31.93
C SER A 132 -8.32 5.04 -31.98
N VAL A 133 -7.23 5.77 -31.81
CA VAL A 133 -7.15 7.23 -31.83
C VAL A 133 -7.73 7.79 -33.12
N SER A 134 -8.74 8.66 -33.00
CA SER A 134 -9.40 9.33 -34.12
C SER A 134 -8.83 10.72 -34.41
N ASN A 135 -8.19 11.36 -33.43
CA ASN A 135 -7.57 12.69 -33.57
C ASN A 135 -6.05 12.62 -33.37
N ALA A 136 -5.29 13.36 -34.18
CA ALA A 136 -3.83 13.46 -34.04
C ALA A 136 -3.37 13.97 -32.65
N SER A 137 -4.24 14.67 -31.92
CA SER A 137 -3.94 15.18 -30.58
C SER A 137 -4.32 14.25 -29.42
N ASP A 138 -4.92 13.08 -29.69
CA ASP A 138 -5.26 12.11 -28.63
C ASP A 138 -3.98 11.44 -28.11
N GLN A 139 -3.91 11.27 -26.79
CA GLN A 139 -2.75 10.70 -26.11
C GLN A 139 -3.20 9.76 -25.00
N PHE A 140 -2.72 8.53 -25.02
CA PHE A 140 -2.87 7.59 -23.94
C PHE A 140 -1.49 7.12 -23.50
N GLU A 141 -1.12 7.42 -22.25
CA GLU A 141 0.23 7.19 -21.72
C GLU A 141 0.16 6.43 -20.40
N ILE A 142 1.00 5.41 -20.27
CA ILE A 142 1.18 4.64 -19.04
C ILE A 142 2.62 4.82 -18.59
N GLU A 143 2.80 5.39 -17.42
CA GLU A 143 4.09 5.56 -16.78
C GLU A 143 4.27 4.51 -15.69
N THR A 144 5.43 3.88 -15.68
CA THR A 144 5.87 2.90 -14.68
C THR A 144 7.23 3.35 -14.15
N PRO A 145 7.75 2.77 -13.04
CA PRO A 145 9.06 3.15 -12.51
C PRO A 145 10.22 3.02 -13.52
N THR A 146 10.04 2.20 -14.56
CA THR A 146 11.09 1.88 -15.53
C THR A 146 10.75 2.28 -16.95
N SER A 147 9.53 2.73 -17.25
CA SER A 147 9.11 2.99 -18.63
C SER A 147 7.93 3.93 -18.78
N ILE A 148 7.94 4.69 -19.88
CA ILE A 148 6.79 5.45 -20.36
C ILE A 148 6.30 4.78 -21.64
N MET A 149 5.04 4.36 -21.65
CA MET A 149 4.39 3.68 -22.78
C MET A 149 3.36 4.58 -23.44
N GLY A 150 3.58 4.90 -24.72
CA GLY A 150 2.60 5.54 -25.59
C GLY A 150 1.71 4.48 -26.26
N VAL A 151 0.40 4.58 -26.01
CA VAL A 151 -0.62 3.63 -26.45
C VAL A 151 -1.49 4.30 -27.51
N ARG A 152 -1.63 3.68 -28.68
CA ARG A 152 -2.42 4.24 -29.79
C ARG A 152 -3.28 3.16 -30.44
N GLY A 153 -4.53 3.04 -29.99
CA GLY A 153 -5.46 1.99 -30.44
C GLY A 153 -4.93 0.62 -30.08
N THR A 154 -5.15 0.19 -28.85
CA THR A 154 -4.36 -0.91 -28.32
C THR A 154 -5.08 -1.61 -27.18
N GLN A 155 -4.89 -2.92 -27.15
CA GLN A 155 -5.31 -3.77 -26.04
C GLN A 155 -4.06 -4.44 -25.49
N LEU A 156 -3.71 -4.08 -24.26
CA LEU A 156 -2.44 -4.45 -23.65
C LEU A 156 -2.61 -4.80 -22.18
N PHE A 157 -1.77 -5.73 -21.74
CA PHE A 157 -1.59 -6.07 -20.34
C PHE A 157 -0.27 -5.51 -19.84
N VAL A 158 -0.27 -4.89 -18.67
CA VAL A 158 0.92 -4.38 -17.99
C VAL A 158 0.95 -4.95 -16.59
N VAL A 159 2.10 -5.43 -16.14
CA VAL A 159 2.35 -5.79 -14.74
C VAL A 159 3.65 -5.14 -14.28
N VAL A 160 3.60 -4.55 -13.09
CA VAL A 160 4.74 -3.91 -12.42
C VAL A 160 4.99 -4.63 -11.10
N ASP A 161 6.20 -5.15 -10.95
CA ASP A 161 6.62 -5.82 -9.72
C ASP A 161 6.81 -4.78 -8.58
N PRO A 162 6.15 -4.93 -7.42
CA PRO A 162 6.16 -3.94 -6.35
C PRO A 162 7.51 -3.78 -5.65
N ILE A 163 8.42 -4.76 -5.79
CA ILE A 163 9.70 -4.77 -5.09
C ILE A 163 10.78 -4.14 -5.97
N THR A 164 10.83 -4.57 -7.23
CA THR A 164 11.88 -4.19 -8.19
C THR A 164 11.48 -2.98 -9.04
N GLY A 165 10.17 -2.74 -9.20
CA GLY A 165 9.60 -1.76 -10.12
C GLY A 165 9.68 -2.19 -11.59
N LEU A 166 10.13 -3.42 -11.88
CA LEU A 166 10.29 -3.89 -13.25
C LEU A 166 8.94 -4.12 -13.91
N THR A 167 8.88 -3.72 -15.17
CA THR A 167 7.66 -3.78 -15.96
C THR A 167 7.73 -4.94 -16.94
N LYS A 168 6.65 -5.72 -17.00
CA LYS A 168 6.37 -6.63 -18.09
C LYS A 168 5.09 -6.18 -18.78
N MET A 169 5.10 -6.18 -20.10
CA MET A 169 3.95 -5.77 -20.89
C MET A 169 3.74 -6.72 -22.05
N VAL A 170 2.47 -7.02 -22.34
CA VAL A 170 2.02 -7.89 -23.43
C VAL A 170 1.04 -7.11 -24.29
N VAL A 171 1.20 -7.16 -25.61
CA VAL A 171 0.29 -6.51 -26.55
C VAL A 171 -0.60 -7.57 -27.20
N ALA A 172 -1.91 -7.47 -27.01
CA ALA A 172 -2.88 -8.34 -27.66
C ALA A 172 -3.30 -7.81 -29.04
N ALA A 173 -3.52 -6.50 -29.16
CA ALA A 173 -3.87 -5.83 -30.42
C ALA A 173 -3.28 -4.42 -30.47
N GLY A 174 -3.03 -3.91 -31.67
CA GLY A 174 -2.46 -2.58 -31.92
C GLY A 174 -0.94 -2.50 -31.73
N ILE A 175 -0.42 -1.28 -31.54
CA ILE A 175 1.03 -1.03 -31.38
C ILE A 175 1.27 -0.18 -30.13
N VAL A 176 2.24 -0.58 -29.31
CA VAL A 176 2.70 0.20 -28.15
C VAL A 176 4.14 0.65 -28.37
N GLN A 177 4.43 1.92 -28.10
CA GLN A 177 5.80 2.42 -28.02
C GLN A 177 6.19 2.53 -26.55
N SER A 178 7.24 1.83 -26.14
CA SER A 178 7.77 1.86 -24.78
C SER A 178 9.13 2.54 -24.76
N ASN A 179 9.23 3.65 -24.05
CA ASN A 179 10.48 4.31 -23.72
C ASN A 179 10.96 3.78 -22.36
N VAL A 180 12.00 2.95 -22.35
CA VAL A 180 12.59 2.38 -21.14
C VAL A 180 13.60 3.35 -20.57
N GLN A 181 13.34 3.80 -19.35
CA GLN A 181 14.23 4.69 -18.60
C GLN A 181 15.18 3.84 -17.77
N SER A 182 16.48 3.93 -18.05
CA SER A 182 17.49 3.35 -17.15
C SER A 182 17.45 4.07 -15.80
N LYS A 183 17.55 3.34 -14.68
CA LYS A 183 17.71 3.98 -13.36
C LYS A 183 18.93 4.90 -13.42
N LYS A 184 18.74 6.14 -12.99
CA LYS A 184 19.83 7.12 -12.86
C LYS A 184 20.92 6.50 -11.99
N ASP A 185 22.13 6.36 -12.52
CA ASP A 185 23.30 6.26 -11.65
C ASP A 185 23.34 7.55 -10.85
N SER A 186 23.24 7.46 -9.53
CA SER A 186 23.30 8.61 -8.61
C SER A 186 24.64 9.38 -8.69
N ASN A 187 25.63 8.83 -9.41
CA ASN A 187 26.92 9.44 -9.71
C ASN A 187 27.11 9.86 -11.18
N ALA A 188 26.09 9.71 -12.04
CA ALA A 188 26.20 10.13 -13.44
C ALA A 188 26.03 11.65 -13.56
N PRO A 189 26.86 12.35 -14.35
CA PRO A 189 26.67 13.76 -14.64
C PRO A 189 25.24 14.03 -15.14
N THR A 190 24.65 15.13 -14.68
CA THR A 190 23.33 15.59 -15.10
C THR A 190 23.25 15.66 -16.62
N GLY A 191 22.47 14.79 -17.26
CA GLY A 191 22.11 14.96 -18.68
C GLY A 191 22.12 13.71 -19.57
N THR A 192 22.46 12.51 -19.10
CA THR A 192 22.43 11.31 -19.97
C THR A 192 21.69 10.15 -19.33
N THR A 193 20.37 10.24 -19.26
CA THR A 193 19.53 9.05 -19.13
C THR A 193 19.56 8.33 -20.48
N GLY A 194 20.22 7.18 -20.56
CA GLY A 194 20.06 6.28 -21.71
C GLY A 194 18.62 5.81 -21.74
N SER A 195 17.85 6.32 -22.70
CA SER A 195 16.45 5.92 -22.95
C SER A 195 16.42 5.06 -24.21
N ASN A 196 15.97 3.81 -24.09
CA ASN A 196 15.78 2.93 -25.25
C ASN A 196 14.31 2.89 -25.62
N THR A 197 13.99 3.12 -26.90
CA THR A 197 12.61 3.05 -27.40
C THR A 197 12.37 1.71 -28.09
N TYR A 198 11.34 0.99 -27.65
CA TYR A 198 10.90 -0.28 -28.22
C TYR A 198 9.50 -0.12 -28.80
N ALA A 199 9.27 -0.64 -30.00
CA ALA A 199 7.93 -0.81 -30.55
C ALA A 199 7.49 -2.26 -30.35
N MET A 200 6.28 -2.43 -29.81
CA MET A 200 5.69 -3.71 -29.48
C MET A 200 4.47 -3.96 -30.35
N TYR A 201 4.37 -5.16 -30.91
CA TYR A 201 3.28 -5.57 -31.79
C TYR A 201 2.40 -6.65 -31.16
N PRO A 202 1.23 -6.94 -31.74
CA PRO A 202 0.34 -7.99 -31.24
C PRO A 202 1.09 -9.33 -31.10
N SER A 203 0.78 -10.08 -30.05
CA SER A 203 1.44 -11.33 -29.62
C SER A 203 2.87 -11.19 -29.10
N GLN A 204 3.38 -9.97 -28.92
CA GLN A 204 4.69 -9.74 -28.31
C GLN A 204 4.60 -9.29 -26.86
N GLN A 205 5.68 -9.56 -26.13
CA GLN A 205 5.91 -9.09 -24.78
C GLN A 205 7.28 -8.41 -24.65
N ILE A 206 7.35 -7.41 -23.78
CA ILE A 206 8.62 -6.85 -23.32
C ILE A 206 8.86 -7.34 -21.91
N THR A 207 10.03 -7.94 -21.69
CA THR A 207 10.49 -8.36 -20.36
C THR A 207 11.68 -7.50 -19.99
N GLN A 208 11.58 -6.86 -18.83
CA GLN A 208 12.66 -6.08 -18.26
C GLN A 208 13.36 -6.87 -17.18
N VAL A 209 14.68 -6.81 -17.19
CA VAL A 209 15.51 -7.39 -16.15
C VAL A 209 16.51 -6.36 -15.64
N LEU A 210 16.86 -6.49 -14.37
CA LEU A 210 17.81 -5.62 -13.72
C LEU A 210 19.18 -6.30 -13.71
N GLU A 211 20.15 -5.70 -14.39
CA GLU A 211 21.56 -6.11 -14.37
C GLU A 211 22.41 -4.99 -13.75
N GLY A 212 22.74 -5.13 -12.47
CA GLY A 212 23.33 -4.05 -11.68
C GLY A 212 22.37 -2.86 -11.57
N ASN A 213 22.77 -1.70 -12.06
CA ASN A 213 21.93 -0.48 -12.12
C ASN A 213 21.27 -0.27 -13.49
N LYS A 214 21.53 -1.14 -14.47
CA LYS A 214 20.98 -1.02 -15.82
C LYS A 214 19.74 -1.90 -15.97
N ILE A 215 18.77 -1.38 -16.72
CA ILE A 215 17.59 -2.13 -17.12
C ILE A 215 17.86 -2.64 -18.52
N ASP A 216 17.98 -3.95 -18.66
CA ASP A 216 17.98 -4.60 -19.97
C ASP A 216 16.54 -5.00 -20.32
N SER A 217 16.21 -4.96 -21.61
CA SER A 217 14.84 -5.14 -22.10
C SER A 217 14.83 -6.00 -23.35
N ILE A 218 14.10 -7.12 -23.27
CA ILE A 218 13.95 -8.06 -24.37
C ILE A 218 12.53 -8.05 -24.88
N VAL A 219 12.39 -7.81 -26.18
CA VAL A 219 11.15 -7.99 -26.94
C VAL A 219 11.13 -9.40 -27.52
N SER A 220 10.14 -10.19 -27.12
CA SER A 220 9.95 -11.59 -27.52
C SER A 220 8.47 -11.88 -27.81
N PRO A 221 8.12 -12.99 -28.47
CA PRO A 221 6.75 -13.51 -28.44
C PRO A 221 6.26 -13.71 -27.01
N ILE A 222 4.95 -13.66 -26.79
CA ILE A 222 4.36 -13.94 -25.48
C ILE A 222 4.72 -15.35 -24.98
N ASP A 223 5.23 -15.44 -23.77
CA ASP A 223 5.40 -16.69 -23.04
C ASP A 223 4.10 -17.03 -22.31
N MET A 224 3.34 -17.99 -22.85
CA MET A 224 1.99 -18.27 -22.33
C MET A 224 2.01 -18.71 -20.86
N ASN A 225 2.92 -19.61 -20.48
CA ASN A 225 2.97 -20.15 -19.13
C ASN A 225 3.30 -19.04 -18.11
N ASP A 226 4.34 -18.27 -18.39
CA ASP A 226 4.70 -17.15 -17.52
C ASP A 226 3.62 -16.06 -17.48
N PHE A 227 2.93 -15.81 -18.60
CA PHE A 227 1.79 -14.90 -18.64
C PHE A 227 0.64 -15.37 -17.74
N ILE A 228 0.22 -16.64 -17.81
CA ILE A 228 -0.87 -17.19 -16.99
C ILE A 228 -0.50 -17.21 -15.50
N GLN A 229 0.74 -17.56 -15.17
CA GLN A 229 1.22 -17.56 -13.78
C GLN A 229 1.13 -16.16 -13.14
N ASN A 230 1.52 -15.12 -13.88
CA ASN A 230 1.59 -13.74 -13.38
C ASN A 230 0.31 -12.92 -13.60
N THR A 231 -0.73 -13.49 -14.21
CA THR A 231 -2.00 -12.80 -14.46
C THR A 231 -3.10 -13.37 -13.57
N SER A 232 -3.97 -12.54 -13.00
CA SER A 232 -5.09 -13.04 -12.20
C SER A 232 -6.17 -13.67 -13.09
N ALA A 233 -6.92 -14.62 -12.52
CA ALA A 233 -8.04 -15.27 -13.21
C ALA A 233 -9.06 -14.24 -13.74
N ASP A 234 -9.33 -13.19 -12.96
CA ASP A 234 -10.28 -12.16 -13.34
C ASP A 234 -9.78 -11.30 -14.52
N ILE A 235 -8.48 -11.00 -14.60
CA ILE A 235 -7.89 -10.32 -15.77
C ILE A 235 -7.88 -11.22 -17.00
N ILE A 236 -7.55 -12.51 -16.85
CA ILE A 236 -7.63 -13.48 -17.96
C ILE A 236 -9.06 -13.51 -18.53
N LYS A 237 -10.08 -13.59 -17.66
CA LYS A 237 -11.48 -13.54 -18.08
C LYS A 237 -11.83 -12.23 -18.79
N ALA A 238 -11.30 -11.09 -18.34
CA ALA A 238 -11.49 -9.81 -19.03
C ALA A 238 -10.89 -9.82 -20.45
N ILE A 239 -9.68 -10.37 -20.62
CA ILE A 239 -9.03 -10.52 -21.92
C ILE A 239 -9.87 -11.39 -22.87
N VAL A 240 -10.39 -12.52 -22.39
CA VAL A 240 -11.23 -13.42 -23.21
C VAL A 240 -12.55 -12.73 -23.59
N LYS A 241 -13.17 -11.97 -22.68
CA LYS A 241 -14.37 -11.16 -22.98
C LYS A 241 -14.13 -10.10 -24.06
N ASP A 242 -12.89 -9.65 -24.21
CA ASP A 242 -12.48 -8.67 -25.22
C ASP A 242 -12.06 -9.29 -26.57
N ALA A 243 -12.12 -10.62 -26.73
CA ALA A 243 -11.63 -11.33 -27.92
C ALA A 243 -12.20 -10.78 -29.24
N GLU A 244 -13.48 -10.41 -29.28
CA GLU A 244 -14.13 -9.87 -30.47
C GLU A 244 -13.48 -8.55 -30.93
N SER A 245 -13.23 -7.62 -29.99
CA SER A 245 -12.57 -6.35 -30.31
C SER A 245 -11.09 -6.54 -30.63
N ILE A 246 -10.40 -7.48 -29.95
CA ILE A 246 -9.02 -7.85 -30.25
C ILE A 246 -8.93 -8.36 -31.69
N LYS A 247 -9.75 -9.35 -32.06
CA LYS A 247 -9.75 -9.95 -33.38
C LYS A 247 -10.05 -8.92 -34.46
N LYS A 248 -11.07 -8.07 -34.27
CA LYS A 248 -11.42 -7.02 -35.23
C LYS A 248 -10.24 -6.08 -35.51
N GLU A 249 -9.51 -5.67 -34.48
CA GLU A 249 -8.36 -4.78 -34.62
C GLU A 249 -7.17 -5.47 -35.28
N GLN A 250 -6.90 -6.72 -34.90
CA GLN A 250 -5.86 -7.56 -35.52
C GLN A 250 -6.14 -7.79 -37.02
N ASP A 251 -7.37 -8.15 -37.39
CA ASP A 251 -7.78 -8.39 -38.77
C ASP A 251 -7.58 -7.13 -39.62
N GLN A 252 -8.03 -5.96 -39.13
CA GLN A 252 -7.85 -4.68 -39.81
C GLN A 252 -6.37 -4.33 -40.02
N GLN A 253 -5.51 -4.64 -39.05
CA GLN A 253 -4.07 -4.40 -39.15
C GLN A 253 -3.41 -5.34 -40.16
N ILE A 254 -3.76 -6.63 -40.14
CA ILE A 254 -3.27 -7.62 -41.10
C ILE A 254 -3.73 -7.29 -42.52
N GLU A 255 -4.98 -6.88 -42.72
CA GLU A 255 -5.49 -6.47 -44.03
C GLU A 255 -4.74 -5.26 -44.59
N LYS A 256 -4.47 -4.24 -43.77
CA LYS A 256 -3.66 -3.07 -44.17
C LYS A 256 -2.24 -3.47 -44.60
N LEU A 257 -1.61 -4.39 -43.87
CA LEU A 257 -0.27 -4.89 -44.22
C LEU A 257 -0.30 -5.72 -45.51
N LYS A 258 -1.30 -6.61 -45.67
CA LYS A 258 -1.50 -7.38 -46.91
C LYS A 258 -1.74 -6.47 -48.12
N GLN A 259 -2.52 -5.40 -47.96
CA GLN A 259 -2.75 -4.45 -49.03
C GLN A 259 -1.47 -3.68 -49.40
N SER A 260 -0.67 -3.29 -48.40
CA SER A 260 0.61 -2.62 -48.64
C SER A 260 1.56 -3.50 -49.49
N LEU A 261 1.62 -4.81 -49.21
CA LEU A 261 2.37 -5.77 -50.04
C LEU A 261 1.85 -5.83 -51.48
N LYS A 262 0.52 -5.91 -51.66
CA LYS A 262 -0.08 -5.96 -53.01
C LYS A 262 0.20 -4.69 -53.82
N ASP A 263 0.26 -3.55 -53.15
CA ASP A 263 0.57 -2.25 -53.76
C ASP A 263 2.09 -2.07 -54.05
N ASN A 264 2.92 -3.11 -53.87
CA ASN A 264 4.39 -3.05 -53.92
C ASN A 264 4.99 -1.98 -52.99
N LYS A 265 4.27 -1.64 -51.91
CA LYS A 265 4.78 -0.77 -50.85
C LYS A 265 5.43 -1.64 -49.78
N ALA A 266 6.39 -1.07 -49.06
CA ALA A 266 6.98 -1.77 -47.93
C ALA A 266 5.90 -2.02 -46.87
N ALA A 267 5.55 -3.29 -46.63
CA ALA A 267 4.69 -3.68 -45.52
C ALA A 267 5.52 -3.68 -44.25
N ASN A 268 5.64 -2.49 -43.67
CA ASN A 268 6.41 -2.25 -42.47
C ASN A 268 5.47 -1.99 -41.29
N LEU A 269 5.72 -2.66 -40.18
CA LEU A 269 5.15 -2.30 -38.89
C LEU A 269 6.30 -1.77 -38.02
N ALA A 270 6.27 -0.48 -37.68
CA ALA A 270 7.33 0.26 -36.97
C ALA A 270 8.77 -0.21 -37.29
N ASN A 271 9.16 -0.14 -38.57
CA ASN A 271 10.48 -0.50 -39.11
C ASN A 271 10.81 -2.00 -39.22
N THR A 272 9.85 -2.89 -38.98
CA THR A 272 9.98 -4.33 -39.30
C THR A 272 9.29 -4.63 -40.63
N SER A 273 10.05 -5.11 -41.62
CA SER A 273 9.50 -5.55 -42.91
C SER A 273 8.94 -6.96 -42.81
N PHE A 274 7.78 -7.19 -43.43
CA PHE A 274 7.10 -8.49 -43.46
C PHE A 274 7.01 -9.04 -44.87
N THR A 275 7.23 -10.35 -45.02
CA THR A 275 6.85 -11.10 -46.24
C THR A 275 5.39 -11.56 -46.16
N LEU A 276 4.83 -12.09 -47.26
CA LEU A 276 3.48 -12.65 -47.25
C LEU A 276 3.36 -13.88 -46.34
N ASP A 277 4.40 -14.71 -46.30
CA ASP A 277 4.48 -15.88 -45.43
C ASP A 277 4.55 -15.44 -43.96
N ASP A 278 5.33 -14.40 -43.65
CA ASP A 278 5.37 -13.81 -42.30
C ASP A 278 4.01 -13.29 -41.86
N LEU A 279 3.28 -12.60 -42.74
CA LEU A 279 1.94 -12.09 -42.42
C LEU A 279 0.93 -13.22 -42.24
N THR A 280 1.04 -14.31 -43.00
CA THR A 280 0.15 -15.48 -42.89
C THR A 280 0.40 -16.19 -41.56
N ARG A 281 1.67 -16.40 -41.20
CA ARG A 281 2.07 -16.97 -39.91
C ARG A 281 1.64 -16.07 -38.75
N LEU A 282 1.88 -14.76 -38.84
CA LEU A 282 1.44 -13.80 -37.84
C LEU A 282 -0.08 -13.85 -37.67
N ALA A 283 -0.85 -13.77 -38.76
CA ALA A 283 -2.31 -13.84 -38.69
C ALA A 283 -2.81 -15.11 -37.97
N LYS A 284 -2.21 -16.27 -38.30
CA LYS A 284 -2.51 -17.55 -37.62
C LYS A 284 -2.21 -17.49 -36.11
N ASN A 285 -1.07 -16.91 -35.72
CA ASN A 285 -0.72 -16.76 -34.30
C ASN A 285 -1.69 -15.82 -33.57
N LEU A 286 -2.12 -14.74 -34.23
CA LEU A 286 -3.08 -13.79 -33.67
C LEU A 286 -4.47 -14.40 -33.51
N ASP A 287 -4.95 -15.14 -34.51
CA ASP A 287 -6.21 -15.91 -34.45
C ASP A 287 -6.20 -16.92 -33.29
N ASN A 288 -5.03 -17.49 -33.00
CA ASN A 288 -4.85 -18.45 -31.92
C ASN A 288 -4.60 -17.83 -30.54
N LEU A 289 -4.27 -16.53 -30.47
CA LEU A 289 -3.76 -15.91 -29.24
C LEU A 289 -4.73 -16.04 -28.06
N ILE A 290 -5.98 -15.61 -28.24
CA ILE A 290 -6.96 -15.58 -27.15
C ILE A 290 -7.45 -16.98 -26.80
N SER A 291 -7.59 -17.87 -27.79
CA SER A 291 -7.87 -19.29 -27.56
C SER A 291 -6.75 -19.96 -26.77
N GLY A 292 -5.49 -19.64 -27.08
CA GLY A 292 -4.31 -20.12 -26.36
C GLY A 292 -4.28 -19.63 -24.91
N ILE A 293 -4.57 -18.35 -24.67
CA ILE A 293 -4.68 -17.78 -23.31
C ILE A 293 -5.79 -18.48 -22.51
N ALA A 294 -6.99 -18.60 -23.10
CA ALA A 294 -8.13 -19.22 -22.44
C ALA A 294 -7.85 -20.70 -22.11
N LYS A 295 -7.27 -21.44 -23.06
CA LYS A 295 -6.90 -22.84 -22.87
C LYS A 295 -5.81 -23.01 -21.81
N ALA A 296 -4.72 -22.25 -21.89
CA ALA A 296 -3.62 -22.34 -20.93
C ALA A 296 -4.10 -22.01 -19.50
N ALA A 297 -5.01 -21.05 -19.34
CA ALA A 297 -5.61 -20.75 -18.04
C ALA A 297 -6.42 -21.92 -17.46
N VAL A 298 -7.11 -22.69 -18.31
CA VAL A 298 -7.84 -23.90 -17.90
C VAL A 298 -6.87 -25.04 -17.59
N ASP A 299 -5.88 -25.27 -18.46
CA ASP A 299 -4.90 -26.35 -18.29
C ASP A 299 -4.05 -26.15 -17.02
N GLU A 300 -3.71 -24.90 -16.66
CA GLU A 300 -3.01 -24.57 -15.41
C GLU A 300 -3.92 -24.50 -14.17
N GLY A 301 -5.23 -24.76 -14.32
CA GLY A 301 -6.20 -24.71 -13.22
C GLY A 301 -6.44 -23.30 -12.66
N LYS A 302 -6.07 -22.25 -13.40
CA LYS A 302 -6.23 -20.85 -13.01
C LYS A 302 -7.69 -20.39 -13.13
N VAL A 303 -8.42 -20.94 -14.10
CA VAL A 303 -9.86 -20.74 -14.30
C VAL A 303 -10.51 -22.10 -14.49
N ASP A 304 -11.65 -22.31 -13.87
CA ASP A 304 -12.44 -23.53 -14.06
C ASP A 304 -12.85 -23.70 -15.53
N LYS A 305 -12.87 -24.95 -16.01
CA LYS A 305 -13.17 -25.26 -17.41
C LYS A 305 -14.58 -24.84 -17.80
N ASP A 306 -15.57 -25.09 -16.95
CA ASP A 306 -16.96 -24.78 -17.25
C ASP A 306 -17.21 -23.27 -17.15
N GLU A 307 -16.55 -22.59 -16.19
CA GLU A 307 -16.53 -21.13 -16.13
C GLU A 307 -15.95 -20.50 -17.41
N MET A 308 -14.80 -20.98 -17.86
CA MET A 308 -14.18 -20.49 -19.09
C MET A 308 -15.04 -20.78 -20.32
N GLN A 309 -15.61 -21.98 -20.43
CA GLN A 309 -16.46 -22.36 -21.55
C GLN A 309 -17.69 -21.44 -21.66
N LYS A 310 -18.32 -21.06 -20.53
CA LYS A 310 -19.43 -20.09 -20.54
C LYS A 310 -19.02 -18.74 -21.14
N ILE A 311 -17.85 -18.23 -20.76
CA ILE A 311 -17.33 -16.96 -21.30
C ILE A 311 -17.05 -17.09 -22.80
N VAL A 312 -16.43 -18.19 -23.22
CA VAL A 312 -16.16 -18.50 -24.62
C VAL A 312 -17.46 -18.57 -25.45
N ASP A 313 -18.49 -19.20 -24.92
CA ASP A 313 -19.80 -19.32 -25.58
C ASP A 313 -20.48 -17.95 -25.73
N GLU A 314 -20.45 -17.11 -24.69
CA GLU A 314 -20.96 -15.73 -24.75
C GLU A 314 -20.23 -14.90 -25.81
N VAL A 315 -18.90 -15.00 -25.84
CA VAL A 315 -18.04 -14.28 -26.80
C VAL A 315 -18.33 -14.73 -28.23
N ASN A 316 -18.37 -16.05 -28.48
CA ASN A 316 -18.64 -16.60 -29.81
C ASN A 316 -20.06 -16.29 -30.29
N LYS A 317 -21.05 -16.33 -29.38
CA LYS A 317 -22.43 -15.94 -29.68
C LYS A 317 -22.51 -14.47 -30.09
N LYS A 318 -21.83 -13.59 -29.36
CA LYS A 318 -21.79 -12.16 -29.67
C LYS A 318 -21.10 -11.87 -31.00
N ALA A 319 -20.00 -12.57 -31.29
CA ALA A 319 -19.25 -12.44 -32.54
C ALA A 319 -19.97 -13.08 -33.75
N GLY A 320 -21.02 -13.87 -33.54
CA GLY A 320 -21.72 -14.61 -34.61
C GLY A 320 -20.87 -15.70 -35.28
N SER A 321 -19.71 -16.04 -34.69
CA SER A 321 -18.75 -17.01 -35.23
C SER A 321 -17.87 -17.58 -34.11
N LYS A 322 -17.26 -18.74 -34.35
CA LYS A 322 -16.35 -19.39 -33.39
C LYS A 322 -14.97 -18.75 -33.46
N ILE A 323 -14.76 -17.67 -32.68
CA ILE A 323 -13.51 -16.91 -32.61
C ILE A 323 -12.60 -17.34 -31.45
N VAL A 324 -13.16 -17.99 -30.42
CA VAL A 324 -12.39 -18.58 -29.31
C VAL A 324 -12.73 -20.07 -29.17
N ASP A 325 -11.72 -20.92 -29.03
CA ASP A 325 -11.88 -22.37 -28.94
C ASP A 325 -10.85 -23.03 -27.99
N ILE A 326 -11.29 -23.37 -26.77
CA ILE A 326 -10.44 -24.01 -25.76
C ILE A 326 -10.27 -25.53 -25.94
N SER A 327 -10.96 -26.13 -26.93
CA SER A 327 -10.86 -27.57 -27.20
C SER A 327 -9.66 -27.96 -28.07
N LYS A 328 -9.06 -26.99 -28.75
CA LYS A 328 -7.92 -27.20 -29.65
C LYS A 328 -6.63 -26.93 -28.92
N ASP A 329 -5.65 -27.80 -29.10
CA ASP A 329 -4.27 -27.46 -28.76
C ASP A 329 -3.72 -26.50 -29.83
N LEU A 330 -3.42 -25.27 -29.43
CA LEU A 330 -3.01 -24.20 -30.33
C LEU A 330 -1.60 -23.77 -29.95
N GLN A 331 -0.63 -24.19 -30.76
CA GLN A 331 0.76 -23.82 -30.59
C GLN A 331 1.11 -22.59 -31.42
N GLN A 332 2.01 -21.77 -30.89
CA GLN A 332 2.57 -20.63 -31.61
C GLN A 332 3.50 -21.11 -32.73
N ASP A 333 3.29 -20.59 -33.92
CA ASP A 333 4.14 -20.79 -35.08
C ASP A 333 5.26 -19.74 -35.07
N LEU A 334 6.37 -20.07 -34.39
CA LEU A 334 7.50 -19.18 -34.16
C LEU A 334 8.69 -19.50 -35.09
N THR A 335 9.29 -18.46 -35.66
CA THR A 335 10.58 -18.52 -36.35
C THR A 335 11.72 -18.86 -35.38
N ASN A 336 12.85 -19.31 -35.90
CA ASN A 336 14.04 -19.60 -35.07
C ASN A 336 14.51 -18.37 -34.29
N LYS A 337 14.43 -17.18 -34.89
CA LYS A 337 14.79 -15.90 -34.24
C LYS A 337 13.84 -15.56 -33.09
N GLU A 338 12.54 -15.78 -33.28
CA GLU A 338 11.53 -15.58 -32.23
C GLU A 338 11.71 -16.56 -31.08
N LYS A 339 11.98 -17.85 -31.38
CA LYS A 339 12.29 -18.87 -30.37
C LYS A 339 13.54 -18.52 -29.56
N GLN A 340 14.60 -18.06 -30.23
CA GLN A 340 15.83 -17.62 -29.55
C GLN A 340 15.57 -16.45 -28.59
N LYS A 341 14.83 -15.42 -29.03
CA LYS A 341 14.47 -14.28 -28.18
C LYS A 341 13.60 -14.67 -26.99
N LEU A 342 12.65 -15.60 -27.19
CA LEU A 342 11.82 -16.13 -26.11
C LEU A 342 12.66 -16.88 -25.07
N GLU A 343 13.58 -17.74 -25.53
CA GLU A 343 14.48 -18.49 -24.66
C GLU A 343 15.46 -17.58 -23.90
N GLU A 344 15.98 -16.54 -24.56
CA GLU A 344 16.82 -15.52 -23.93
C GLU A 344 16.07 -14.77 -22.82
N ALA A 345 14.83 -14.33 -23.09
CA ALA A 345 13.97 -13.69 -22.10
C ALA A 345 13.70 -14.60 -20.90
N LYS A 346 13.41 -15.89 -21.13
CA LYS A 346 13.22 -16.90 -20.08
C LYS A 346 14.46 -17.04 -19.20
N LYS A 347 15.63 -17.22 -19.81
CA LYS A 347 16.90 -17.38 -19.08
C LYS A 347 17.22 -16.17 -18.20
N LEU A 348 16.99 -14.96 -18.70
CA LEU A 348 17.22 -13.76 -17.90
C LEU A 348 16.24 -13.63 -16.73
N LEU A 349 14.96 -13.96 -16.95
CA LEU A 349 13.95 -13.95 -15.90
C LEU A 349 14.25 -14.99 -14.81
N ASP A 350 14.64 -16.20 -15.19
CA ASP A 350 15.00 -17.26 -14.24
C ASP A 350 16.26 -16.91 -13.45
N LYS A 351 17.30 -16.38 -14.13
CA LYS A 351 18.49 -15.85 -13.45
C LYS A 351 18.12 -14.77 -12.43
N GLN A 352 17.20 -13.87 -12.78
CA GLN A 352 16.74 -12.83 -11.86
C GLN A 352 15.96 -13.40 -10.67
N LYS A 353 15.07 -14.37 -10.89
CA LYS A 353 14.33 -15.05 -9.82
C LYS A 353 15.28 -15.75 -8.85
N GLU A 354 16.30 -16.44 -9.36
CA GLU A 354 17.32 -17.09 -8.52
C GLU A 354 18.17 -16.08 -7.74
N LEU A 355 18.58 -14.97 -8.37
CA LEU A 355 19.26 -13.87 -7.66
C LEU A 355 18.37 -13.24 -6.56
N ALA A 356 17.06 -13.11 -6.80
CA ALA A 356 16.13 -12.59 -5.81
C ALA A 356 15.97 -13.56 -4.64
N LYS A 357 15.84 -14.86 -4.90
CA LYS A 357 15.80 -15.91 -3.86
C LYS A 357 17.08 -15.92 -3.02
N GLU A 358 18.25 -15.82 -3.66
CA GLU A 358 19.53 -15.81 -2.96
C GLU A 358 19.67 -14.56 -2.08
N LYS A 359 19.29 -13.38 -2.59
CA LYS A 359 19.27 -12.14 -1.78
C LYS A 359 18.31 -12.23 -0.59
N GLU A 360 17.13 -12.81 -0.79
CA GLU A 360 16.16 -13.01 0.29
C GLU A 360 16.68 -13.99 1.34
N LYS A 361 17.32 -15.09 0.91
CA LYS A 361 17.97 -16.04 1.82
C LYS A 361 19.09 -15.38 2.62
N GLN A 362 19.96 -14.61 1.97
CA GLN A 362 21.02 -13.85 2.64
C GLN A 362 20.45 -12.85 3.65
N LYS A 363 19.38 -12.15 3.29
CA LYS A 363 18.68 -11.24 4.19
C LYS A 363 18.08 -11.97 5.39
N GLN A 364 17.45 -13.13 5.20
CA GLN A 364 16.91 -13.95 6.29
C GLN A 364 18.01 -14.47 7.21
N GLU A 365 19.15 -14.91 6.66
CA GLU A 365 20.32 -15.31 7.45
C GLU A 365 20.89 -14.13 8.26
N GLN A 366 20.95 -12.92 7.67
CA GLN A 366 21.36 -11.71 8.38
C GLN A 366 20.38 -11.34 9.51
N LEU A 367 19.08 -11.40 9.26
CA LEU A 367 18.06 -11.15 10.28
C LEU A 367 18.15 -12.15 11.43
N LYS A 368 18.36 -13.43 11.12
CA LYS A 368 18.57 -14.46 12.14
C LYS A 368 19.83 -14.22 12.97
N ARG A 369 20.96 -13.88 12.33
CA ARG A 369 22.20 -13.51 13.06
C ARG A 369 22.00 -12.31 13.97
N LEU A 370 21.23 -11.32 13.51
CA LEU A 370 20.89 -10.15 14.31
C LEU A 370 20.01 -10.54 15.51
N GLU A 371 19.02 -11.39 15.31
CA GLU A 371 18.16 -11.92 16.37
C GLU A 371 18.96 -12.72 17.42
N ASP A 372 19.85 -13.61 16.99
CA ASP A 372 20.73 -14.38 17.87
C ASP A 372 21.64 -13.45 18.70
N ALA A 373 22.23 -12.43 18.07
CA ALA A 373 23.06 -11.44 18.77
C ALA A 373 22.27 -10.61 19.78
N ILE A 374 21.04 -10.22 19.45
CA ILE A 374 20.12 -9.52 20.35
C ILE A 374 19.76 -10.40 21.55
N ASN A 375 19.51 -11.69 21.35
CA ASN A 375 19.19 -12.63 22.42
C ASN A 375 20.39 -12.89 23.34
N GLU A 376 21.60 -13.01 22.78
CA GLU A 376 22.83 -13.14 23.56
C GLU A 376 23.08 -11.88 24.42
N GLN A 377 22.91 -10.69 23.83
CA GLN A 377 23.04 -9.43 24.55
C GLN A 377 22.03 -9.32 25.71
N LYS A 378 20.78 -9.78 25.53
CA LYS A 378 19.80 -9.85 26.63
C LYS A 378 20.20 -10.79 27.74
N LYS A 379 20.68 -11.98 27.39
CA LYS A 379 21.14 -12.95 28.38
C LYS A 379 22.28 -12.37 29.21
N GLN A 380 23.21 -11.67 28.55
CA GLN A 380 24.29 -10.95 29.23
C GLN A 380 23.77 -9.81 30.11
N ALA A 381 22.82 -9.01 29.63
CA ALA A 381 22.21 -7.93 30.42
C ALA A 381 21.48 -8.46 31.67
N LEU A 382 20.73 -9.57 31.53
CA LEU A 382 20.05 -10.22 32.65
C LEU A 382 21.06 -10.78 33.67
N ALA A 383 22.13 -11.43 33.20
CA ALA A 383 23.20 -11.92 34.05
C ALA A 383 23.91 -10.78 34.80
N ASN A 384 24.22 -9.67 34.12
CA ASN A 384 24.82 -8.48 34.73
C ASN A 384 23.89 -7.84 35.77
N LYS A 385 22.57 -7.76 35.49
CA LYS A 385 21.58 -7.26 36.44
C LYS A 385 21.52 -8.14 37.69
N LYS A 386 21.43 -9.46 37.52
CA LYS A 386 21.41 -10.42 38.63
C LYS A 386 22.69 -10.34 39.47
N ALA A 387 23.86 -10.29 38.83
CA ALA A 387 25.14 -10.13 39.52
C ALA A 387 25.21 -8.82 40.32
N LYS A 388 24.65 -7.72 39.79
CA LYS A 388 24.57 -6.44 40.50
C LYS A 388 23.63 -6.51 41.71
N GLU A 389 22.46 -7.12 41.56
CA GLU A 389 21.51 -7.32 42.66
C GLU A 389 22.09 -8.22 43.77
N GLU A 390 22.78 -9.31 43.40
CA GLU A 390 23.47 -10.18 44.35
C GLU A 390 24.62 -9.46 45.07
N ALA A 391 25.43 -8.68 44.35
CA ALA A 391 26.51 -7.89 44.94
C ALA A 391 25.99 -6.81 45.89
N LEU A 392 24.89 -6.13 45.53
CA LEU A 392 24.21 -5.16 46.40
C LEU A 392 23.66 -5.84 47.66
N ALA A 393 22.97 -6.97 47.52
CA ALA A 393 22.43 -7.73 48.65
C ALA A 393 23.55 -8.22 49.60
N GLN A 394 24.69 -8.66 49.05
CA GLN A 394 25.86 -9.04 49.85
C GLN A 394 26.46 -7.83 50.58
N ALA A 395 26.66 -6.70 49.89
CA ALA A 395 27.17 -5.48 50.50
C ALA A 395 26.24 -4.95 51.61
N GLU A 396 24.92 -5.00 51.40
CA GLU A 396 23.91 -4.64 52.40
C GLU A 396 23.95 -5.57 53.62
N LEU A 397 24.08 -6.88 53.41
CA LEU A 397 24.21 -7.85 54.50
C LEU A 397 25.50 -7.64 55.30
N GLU A 398 26.62 -7.35 54.64
CA GLU A 398 27.89 -7.02 55.31
C GLU A 398 27.82 -5.73 56.10
N TYR A 399 27.14 -4.70 55.55
CA TYR A 399 26.87 -3.46 56.27
C TYR A 399 26.00 -3.72 57.50
N TYR A 400 24.90 -4.45 57.35
CA TYR A 400 23.99 -4.83 58.44
C TYR A 400 24.71 -5.58 59.57
N LYS A 401 25.65 -6.48 59.24
CA LYS A 401 26.48 -7.19 60.23
C LYS A 401 27.39 -6.28 61.06
N LYS A 402 27.77 -5.10 60.55
CA LYS A 402 28.64 -4.12 61.22
C LYS A 402 27.88 -3.14 62.12
N LEU A 403 26.55 -3.09 62.05
CA LEU A 403 25.69 -2.22 62.85
C LEU A 403 25.53 -2.72 64.30
N LYS A 404 25.31 -1.80 65.24
CA LYS A 404 24.92 -2.13 66.63
C LYS A 404 23.45 -2.56 66.71
N GLU A 405 23.04 -3.22 67.79
CA GLU A 405 21.69 -3.80 67.92
C GLU A 405 20.54 -2.78 67.82
N ASN A 406 20.73 -1.56 68.31
CA ASN A 406 19.77 -0.47 68.15
C ASN A 406 19.68 0.01 66.69
N GLU A 407 20.81 0.07 65.99
CA GLU A 407 20.90 0.48 64.58
C GLU A 407 20.32 -0.59 63.63
N LYS A 408 20.49 -1.88 63.94
CA LYS A 408 19.87 -2.99 63.20
C LYS A 408 18.35 -2.95 63.23
N LYS A 409 17.75 -2.57 64.37
CA LYS A 409 16.29 -2.42 64.51
C LYS A 409 15.78 -1.28 63.61
N ALA A 410 16.41 -0.10 63.68
CA ALA A 410 16.08 1.04 62.84
C ALA A 410 16.25 0.72 61.34
N PHE A 411 17.29 -0.03 60.97
CA PHE A 411 17.52 -0.45 59.59
C PHE A 411 16.42 -1.38 59.07
N ASN A 412 15.99 -2.37 59.85
CA ASN A 412 14.89 -3.28 59.47
C ASN A 412 13.51 -2.58 59.50
N GLU A 413 13.30 -1.58 60.36
CA GLU A 413 12.09 -0.73 60.32
C GLU A 413 12.04 0.08 59.02
N ASN A 414 13.14 0.73 58.64
CA ASN A 414 13.22 1.47 57.38
C ASN A 414 13.00 0.56 56.15
N ARG A 415 13.49 -0.69 56.19
CA ARG A 415 13.18 -1.68 55.14
C ARG A 415 11.70 -2.03 55.07
N LYS A 416 11.04 -2.22 56.22
CA LYS A 416 9.59 -2.47 56.28
C LYS A 416 8.78 -1.29 55.74
N GLU A 417 9.17 -0.06 56.06
CA GLU A 417 8.57 1.17 55.51
C GLU A 417 8.71 1.27 53.98
N ASN A 418 9.79 0.72 53.43
CA ASN A 418 10.06 0.67 51.99
C ASN A 418 9.64 -0.65 51.32
N ASN A 419 8.78 -1.46 51.96
CA ASN A 419 8.29 -2.76 51.46
C ASN A 419 9.41 -3.77 51.12
N LEU A 420 10.56 -3.69 51.76
CA LEU A 420 11.66 -4.66 51.64
C LEU A 420 11.64 -5.64 52.83
N PRO A 421 11.95 -6.93 52.61
CA PRO A 421 11.97 -7.90 53.70
C PRO A 421 13.07 -7.55 54.72
N PRO A 422 12.82 -7.74 56.03
CA PRO A 422 13.83 -7.57 57.06
C PRO A 422 14.95 -8.61 56.87
N ILE A 423 16.19 -8.22 57.14
CA ILE A 423 17.34 -9.12 57.03
C ILE A 423 17.47 -9.88 58.37
N GLY A 424 17.46 -11.21 58.32
CA GLY A 424 17.74 -12.08 59.47
C GLY A 424 16.53 -12.74 60.17
N GLU A 425 15.31 -12.63 59.63
CA GLU A 425 14.11 -13.32 60.15
C GLU A 425 13.58 -14.34 59.13
N ASP A 426 13.32 -15.58 59.56
CA ASP A 426 12.66 -16.63 58.77
C ASP A 426 11.17 -16.27 58.54
N SER A 427 10.72 -16.38 57.30
CA SER A 427 9.43 -15.86 56.85
C SER A 427 8.26 -16.83 57.10
N SER A 428 7.31 -16.43 57.96
CA SER A 428 5.93 -16.95 57.88
C SER A 428 4.90 -16.05 58.59
N SER A 429 4.16 -15.23 57.82
CA SER A 429 2.68 -15.14 57.89
C SER A 429 2.13 -13.89 57.19
N PRO A 430 0.87 -13.97 56.69
CA PRO A 430 0.33 -13.08 55.67
C PRO A 430 -0.39 -11.86 56.28
N SER A 431 -0.33 -10.72 55.58
CA SER A 431 -1.12 -9.55 55.92
C SER A 431 -2.56 -9.67 55.41
N ASN A 432 -3.49 -9.24 56.25
CA ASN A 432 -4.93 -9.28 56.06
C ASN A 432 -5.38 -7.84 55.78
N ASN A 433 -6.02 -7.56 54.63
CA ASN A 433 -6.62 -6.25 54.36
C ASN A 433 -8.02 -6.39 53.73
N ASN A 434 -8.98 -5.73 54.36
CA ASN A 434 -10.36 -5.55 53.92
C ASN A 434 -10.42 -4.42 52.88
N PRO A 435 -11.14 -4.55 51.74
CA PRO A 435 -11.11 -3.54 50.68
C PRO A 435 -12.25 -2.51 50.84
N SER A 436 -11.90 -1.24 51.05
CA SER A 436 -12.72 -0.12 50.56
C SER A 436 -12.53 -0.04 49.04
N THR A 437 -13.60 -0.15 48.27
CA THR A 437 -13.54 -0.22 46.81
C THR A 437 -12.88 1.02 46.19
N PRO A 438 -11.64 0.95 45.67
CA PRO A 438 -11.03 2.08 44.98
C PRO A 438 -11.73 2.28 43.62
N ALA A 439 -11.93 3.54 43.23
CA ALA A 439 -12.33 3.90 41.87
C ALA A 439 -11.24 3.47 40.88
N SER A 440 -11.63 3.07 39.67
CA SER A 440 -10.69 2.76 38.58
C SER A 440 -9.82 3.97 38.26
N SER A 441 -8.52 3.77 38.12
CA SER A 441 -7.57 4.82 37.79
C SER A 441 -6.58 4.43 36.71
N ALA A 442 -6.09 5.46 36.02
CA ALA A 442 -5.12 5.36 34.95
C ALA A 442 -4.07 6.45 35.12
N SER A 443 -2.80 6.09 34.98
CA SER A 443 -1.70 7.05 34.99
C SER A 443 -0.59 6.64 34.03
N PHE A 444 0.19 7.64 33.64
CA PHE A 444 1.34 7.51 32.77
C PHE A 444 2.55 8.09 33.47
N ASN A 445 3.69 7.42 33.37
CA ASN A 445 4.93 7.95 33.92
C ASN A 445 6.15 7.47 33.12
N PHE A 446 7.28 8.12 33.34
CA PHE A 446 8.59 7.67 32.86
C PHE A 446 9.39 7.16 34.06
N PRO A 447 9.47 5.84 34.33
CA PRO A 447 10.11 5.32 35.54
C PRO A 447 11.59 5.70 35.68
N GLY A 448 12.29 5.88 34.56
CA GLY A 448 13.67 6.33 34.55
C GLY A 448 13.85 7.84 34.79
N PHE A 449 12.76 8.61 34.77
CA PHE A 449 12.76 10.08 34.84
C PHE A 449 11.63 10.60 35.74
N PRO A 450 11.63 10.27 37.05
CA PRO A 450 10.53 10.61 37.96
C PRO A 450 10.33 12.11 38.18
N SER A 451 11.38 12.92 38.00
CA SER A 451 11.31 14.39 38.05
C SER A 451 10.84 15.04 36.74
N GLY A 452 10.59 14.24 35.69
CA GLY A 452 10.27 14.76 34.36
C GLY A 452 11.46 15.44 33.66
N ILE A 453 12.68 15.26 34.15
CA ILE A 453 13.90 15.83 33.57
C ILE A 453 14.83 14.70 33.12
N ALA A 454 15.33 14.78 31.88
CA ALA A 454 16.29 13.87 31.32
C ALA A 454 17.48 14.61 30.70
N ALA A 455 18.66 13.98 30.71
CA ALA A 455 19.85 14.48 30.03
C ALA A 455 20.04 13.73 28.70
N MET A 456 20.19 14.48 27.60
CA MET A 456 20.41 13.90 26.28
C MET A 456 21.86 13.41 26.15
N PRO A 457 22.10 12.19 25.61
CA PRO A 457 23.45 11.70 25.39
C PRO A 457 24.18 12.51 24.30
N ALA A 458 25.51 12.54 24.37
CA ALA A 458 26.35 13.28 23.43
C ALA A 458 26.26 12.77 21.97
N GLN A 459 25.89 11.51 21.78
CA GLN A 459 25.66 10.92 20.46
C GLN A 459 24.44 9.99 20.51
N GLY A 460 23.58 10.09 19.48
CA GLY A 460 22.40 9.24 19.31
C GLY A 460 21.15 9.75 20.05
N PRO A 461 20.00 9.11 19.82
CA PRO A 461 18.76 9.46 20.50
C PRO A 461 18.77 9.05 21.98
N LEU A 462 17.96 9.71 22.80
CA LEU A 462 17.73 9.29 24.19
C LEU A 462 16.56 8.29 24.25
N PRO A 463 16.80 7.01 24.60
CA PRO A 463 15.73 6.04 24.77
C PRO A 463 14.97 6.31 26.07
N VAL A 464 13.64 6.32 26.00
CA VAL A 464 12.73 6.47 27.14
C VAL A 464 11.62 5.42 27.09
N GLU A 465 11.11 5.01 28.25
CA GLU A 465 10.00 4.06 28.36
C GLU A 465 8.85 4.70 29.14
N MET A 466 7.71 4.90 28.47
CA MET A 466 6.49 5.37 29.13
C MET A 466 5.73 4.17 29.69
N SER A 467 5.53 4.13 31.01
CA SER A 467 4.69 3.12 31.65
C SER A 467 3.23 3.56 31.65
N VAL A 468 2.35 2.64 31.25
CA VAL A 468 0.89 2.72 31.37
C VAL A 468 0.50 1.94 32.62
N VAL A 469 -0.07 2.63 33.59
CA VAL A 469 -0.42 2.08 34.91
C VAL A 469 -1.92 2.13 35.11
N LEU A 470 -2.51 1.00 35.45
CA LEU A 470 -3.93 0.85 35.75
C LEU A 470 -4.13 0.32 37.17
N SER A 471 -5.20 0.75 37.84
CA SER A 471 -5.65 0.21 39.13
C SER A 471 -7.16 0.35 39.30
N GLY A 472 -7.71 -0.33 40.30
CA GLY A 472 -9.14 -0.27 40.63
C GLY A 472 -10.05 -1.13 39.74
N PHE A 473 -9.50 -2.11 39.01
CA PHE A 473 -10.25 -3.03 38.15
C PHE A 473 -10.35 -4.41 38.79
N TYR A 474 -11.33 -4.66 39.66
CA TYR A 474 -11.49 -5.93 40.37
C TYR A 474 -12.98 -6.22 40.61
N GLY A 475 -13.30 -7.40 41.15
CA GLY A 475 -14.69 -7.82 41.33
C GLY A 475 -15.42 -7.99 39.98
N THR A 476 -16.49 -7.23 39.75
CA THR A 476 -17.23 -7.21 38.48
C THR A 476 -16.59 -6.33 37.40
N ASN A 477 -15.61 -5.49 37.75
CA ASN A 477 -14.97 -4.53 36.83
C ASN A 477 -13.61 -5.02 36.32
N ARG A 478 -13.46 -6.33 36.12
CA ARG A 478 -12.22 -6.92 35.60
C ARG A 478 -12.07 -6.58 34.13
N ILE A 479 -10.84 -6.32 33.69
CA ILE A 479 -10.58 -5.93 32.30
C ILE A 479 -10.33 -7.15 31.41
N TYR A 480 -10.89 -7.11 30.21
CA TYR A 480 -10.60 -8.07 29.14
C TYR A 480 -9.74 -7.46 28.03
N GLY A 481 -9.54 -6.15 28.03
CA GLY A 481 -8.64 -5.48 27.10
C GLY A 481 -8.56 -4.00 27.36
N TYR A 482 -7.61 -3.35 26.69
CA TYR A 482 -7.54 -1.91 26.64
C TYR A 482 -6.91 -1.41 25.33
N GLN A 483 -7.23 -0.17 24.98
CA GLN A 483 -6.59 0.60 23.91
C GLN A 483 -6.00 1.88 24.48
N VAL A 484 -4.78 2.20 24.09
CA VAL A 484 -4.10 3.47 24.42
C VAL A 484 -3.69 4.20 23.15
N GLU A 485 -3.91 5.51 23.13
CA GLU A 485 -3.51 6.40 22.03
C GLU A 485 -2.60 7.51 22.56
N VAL A 486 -1.35 7.54 22.08
CA VAL A 486 -0.34 8.52 22.47
C VAL A 486 0.11 9.30 21.24
N GLU A 487 -0.03 10.62 21.29
CA GLU A 487 0.39 11.53 20.23
C GLU A 487 1.63 12.32 20.65
N TYR A 488 2.59 12.47 19.74
CA TYR A 488 3.82 13.22 19.96
C TYR A 488 4.27 13.96 18.69
N GLU A 489 5.17 14.92 18.85
CA GLU A 489 5.74 15.70 17.75
C GLU A 489 6.76 14.87 16.96
N THR A 490 6.49 14.66 15.66
CA THR A 490 7.31 13.78 14.78
C THR A 490 8.77 14.27 14.69
N SER A 491 8.99 15.58 14.80
CA SER A 491 10.33 16.19 14.73
C SER A 491 11.19 15.90 15.97
N LYS A 492 10.59 15.54 17.12
CA LYS A 492 11.30 15.41 18.39
C LYS A 492 11.33 14.00 18.95
N VAL A 493 10.40 13.13 18.54
CA VAL A 493 10.24 11.80 19.10
C VAL A 493 9.99 10.80 17.98
N ALA A 494 10.57 9.61 18.10
CA ALA A 494 10.21 8.44 17.30
C ALA A 494 9.81 7.29 18.22
N PHE A 495 8.77 6.54 17.87
CA PHE A 495 8.42 5.30 18.56
C PHE A 495 9.41 4.19 18.17
N ASP A 496 9.95 3.47 19.15
CA ASP A 496 10.94 2.43 18.91
C ASP A 496 10.26 1.09 18.60
N GLN A 497 9.90 0.90 17.32
CA GLN A 497 9.25 -0.33 16.86
C GLN A 497 10.14 -1.57 16.99
N VAL A 498 11.47 -1.40 16.91
CA VAL A 498 12.43 -2.50 17.02
C VAL A 498 12.48 -2.99 18.47
N LYS A 499 12.53 -2.07 19.43
CA LYS A 499 12.45 -2.42 20.85
C LYS A 499 11.07 -2.93 21.27
N PHE A 500 10.01 -2.53 20.56
CA PHE A 500 8.66 -3.07 20.74
C PHE A 500 8.43 -4.42 20.02
N ALA A 501 9.45 -4.98 19.35
CA ALA A 501 9.32 -6.24 18.63
C ALA A 501 8.96 -7.43 19.56
N PRO A 502 8.32 -8.49 19.00
CA PRO A 502 7.65 -9.53 19.78
C PRO A 502 8.51 -10.27 20.82
N ALA A 503 9.82 -10.43 20.59
CA ALA A 503 10.67 -11.26 21.46
C ALA A 503 11.04 -10.60 22.81
N ASP A 504 10.93 -9.28 22.92
CA ASP A 504 11.61 -8.52 24.00
C ASP A 504 10.65 -8.00 25.03
N TYR A 505 9.51 -7.53 24.55
CA TYR A 505 8.51 -6.85 25.35
C TYR A 505 7.27 -7.73 25.60
N ARG A 506 6.88 -8.58 24.62
CA ARG A 506 5.72 -9.49 24.75
C ARG A 506 6.02 -10.79 25.53
N ASN A 507 7.30 -11.14 25.66
CA ASN A 507 7.77 -12.33 26.42
C ASN A 507 8.13 -12.05 27.89
N GLN A 508 8.17 -10.79 28.32
CA GLN A 508 8.47 -10.44 29.72
C GLN A 508 7.19 -10.39 30.56
N SER A 509 6.62 -11.56 30.88
CA SER A 509 5.64 -11.74 31.97
C SER A 509 4.59 -10.63 32.13
N GLY A 510 4.05 -10.13 31.02
CA GLY A 510 2.96 -9.15 31.03
C GLY A 510 1.68 -9.77 31.57
N ILE A 511 0.77 -8.94 32.06
CA ILE A 511 -0.51 -9.43 32.62
C ILE A 511 -1.40 -10.03 31.53
N PHE A 512 -1.23 -9.57 30.28
CA PHE A 512 -1.79 -10.17 29.08
C PHE A 512 -0.75 -11.07 28.42
N LYS A 513 -1.05 -12.36 28.27
CA LYS A 513 -0.17 -13.31 27.58
C LYS A 513 -0.45 -13.28 26.09
N VAL A 514 0.31 -12.46 25.37
CA VAL A 514 0.06 -12.13 23.98
C VAL A 514 0.62 -13.19 23.03
N GLU A 515 -0.21 -13.68 22.13
CA GLU A 515 0.21 -14.42 20.93
C GLU A 515 0.34 -13.44 19.74
N PRO A 516 1.56 -13.08 19.30
CA PRO A 516 1.76 -12.16 18.20
C PRO A 516 1.48 -12.85 16.85
N ALA A 517 1.09 -12.06 15.86
CA ALA A 517 0.79 -12.57 14.52
C ALA A 517 1.97 -13.36 13.93
N GLY A 518 1.75 -14.62 13.59
CA GLY A 518 2.75 -15.50 12.98
C GLY A 518 3.65 -16.26 13.95
N ALA A 519 3.41 -16.18 15.27
CA ALA A 519 4.08 -17.02 16.26
C ALA A 519 3.04 -17.73 17.15
N THR A 520 3.46 -18.81 17.81
CA THR A 520 2.64 -19.50 18.81
C THR A 520 3.33 -19.41 20.17
N VAL A 521 2.60 -18.90 21.16
CA VAL A 521 3.08 -18.73 22.53
C VAL A 521 2.31 -19.66 23.46
N GLU A 522 3.02 -20.55 24.15
CA GLU A 522 2.40 -21.53 25.06
C GLU A 522 1.65 -20.83 26.20
N GLY A 523 0.36 -21.16 26.35
CA GLY A 523 -0.50 -20.55 27.37
C GLY A 523 -0.87 -19.09 27.09
N ALA A 524 -0.75 -18.63 25.85
CA ALA A 524 -1.30 -17.35 25.45
C ALA A 524 -2.82 -17.33 25.57
N ASP A 525 -3.32 -16.19 26.02
CA ASP A 525 -4.74 -15.97 26.27
C ASP A 525 -5.22 -14.61 25.75
N SER A 526 -4.32 -13.88 25.08
CA SER A 526 -4.52 -12.52 24.60
C SER A 526 -3.89 -12.31 23.21
N VAL A 527 -4.42 -11.36 22.46
CA VAL A 527 -3.87 -10.85 21.20
C VAL A 527 -3.69 -9.34 21.30
N ASP A 528 -2.71 -8.81 20.58
CA ASP A 528 -2.48 -7.37 20.51
C ASP A 528 -2.35 -6.86 19.07
N ASP A 529 -2.48 -5.55 18.94
CA ASP A 529 -2.26 -4.80 17.70
C ASP A 529 -1.52 -3.50 18.04
N LEU A 530 -0.54 -3.15 17.21
CA LEU A 530 0.20 -1.90 17.29
C LEU A 530 0.07 -1.18 15.96
N ARG A 531 -0.36 0.07 15.99
CA ARG A 531 -0.38 0.96 14.83
C ARG A 531 0.39 2.23 15.14
N VAL A 532 1.25 2.63 14.21
CA VAL A 532 1.94 3.93 14.24
C VAL A 532 1.44 4.73 13.04
N ILE A 533 0.62 5.74 13.31
CA ILE A 533 0.08 6.63 12.30
C ILE A 533 1.02 7.83 12.22
N ALA A 534 1.99 7.75 11.32
CA ALA A 534 2.94 8.83 11.08
C ALA A 534 2.28 9.95 10.25
N ALA A 535 2.48 11.19 10.66
CA ALA A 535 2.19 12.38 9.86
C ALA A 535 3.34 13.39 9.98
N GLU A 536 3.35 14.40 9.10
CA GLU A 536 4.46 15.37 8.98
C GLU A 536 4.79 16.08 10.30
N THR A 537 3.78 16.43 11.11
CA THR A 537 3.96 17.23 12.32
C THR A 537 3.77 16.44 13.60
N LYS A 538 2.80 15.51 13.61
CA LYS A 538 2.48 14.69 14.77
C LYS A 538 2.32 13.23 14.37
N THR A 539 2.81 12.35 15.22
CA THR A 539 2.63 10.90 15.05
C THR A 539 1.79 10.37 16.22
N THR A 540 0.86 9.48 15.93
CA THR A 540 0.06 8.79 16.96
C THR A 540 0.43 7.31 17.01
N VAL A 541 0.75 6.82 18.20
CA VAL A 541 0.90 5.40 18.51
C VAL A 541 -0.40 4.92 19.12
N ILE A 542 -0.97 3.88 18.53
CA ILE A 542 -2.17 3.19 19.03
C ILE A 542 -1.75 1.76 19.37
N TYR A 543 -1.90 1.40 20.64
CA TYR A 543 -1.73 0.02 21.08
C TYR A 543 -3.04 -0.52 21.63
N THR A 544 -3.40 -1.72 21.20
CA THR A 544 -4.59 -2.43 21.67
C THR A 544 -4.22 -3.84 22.10
N VAL A 545 -4.75 -4.29 23.23
CA VAL A 545 -4.65 -5.69 23.67
C VAL A 545 -6.00 -6.18 24.15
N ALA A 546 -6.34 -7.42 23.81
CA ALA A 546 -7.57 -8.07 24.23
C ALA A 546 -7.34 -9.54 24.55
N LYS A 547 -7.98 -10.03 25.60
CA LYS A 547 -8.06 -11.45 25.93
C LYS A 547 -9.03 -12.13 24.97
N PHE A 548 -8.64 -13.31 24.48
CA PHE A 548 -9.55 -14.20 23.75
C PHE A 548 -9.96 -15.42 24.59
N SER A 549 -9.29 -15.67 25.73
CA SER A 549 -9.64 -16.77 26.64
C SER A 549 -9.25 -16.47 28.09
N GLY A 550 -9.78 -17.24 29.03
CA GLY A 550 -9.50 -17.09 30.46
C GLY A 550 -10.39 -16.06 31.17
N GLN A 551 -10.15 -15.89 32.47
CA GLN A 551 -10.88 -14.94 33.31
C GLN A 551 -10.34 -13.52 33.11
N GLY A 552 -11.20 -12.50 33.24
CA GLY A 552 -10.79 -11.11 33.23
C GLY A 552 -9.67 -10.81 34.24
N ILE A 553 -8.84 -9.82 33.95
CA ILE A 553 -7.71 -9.44 34.77
C ILE A 553 -8.17 -8.54 35.92
N ALA A 554 -7.76 -8.89 37.15
CA ALA A 554 -7.96 -8.04 38.32
C ALA A 554 -6.70 -7.20 38.58
N LEU A 555 -6.87 -5.88 38.69
CA LEU A 555 -5.85 -4.89 39.01
C LEU A 555 -6.30 -4.12 40.25
N SER A 556 -6.09 -4.69 41.43
CA SER A 556 -6.39 -4.04 42.71
C SER A 556 -5.48 -2.84 42.98
N ASP A 557 -4.20 -3.00 42.66
CA ASP A 557 -3.12 -2.04 42.93
C ASP A 557 -2.63 -1.37 41.64
N ASN A 558 -1.82 -0.32 41.79
CA ASN A 558 -1.15 0.36 40.68
C ASN A 558 -0.24 -0.61 39.93
N THR A 559 -0.73 -1.09 38.79
CA THR A 559 -0.06 -2.13 38.02
C THR A 559 0.34 -1.59 36.66
N THR A 560 1.63 -1.68 36.33
CA THR A 560 2.13 -1.37 35.00
C THR A 560 1.64 -2.45 34.04
N VAL A 561 0.63 -2.12 33.25
CA VAL A 561 0.09 -3.03 32.22
C VAL A 561 0.91 -2.97 30.95
N MET A 562 1.60 -1.84 30.71
CA MET A 562 2.45 -1.70 29.55
C MET A 562 3.59 -0.69 29.67
N LYS A 563 4.67 -0.88 28.89
CA LYS A 563 5.69 0.12 28.60
C LYS A 563 5.78 0.38 27.09
N LEU A 564 5.65 1.64 26.70
CA LEU A 564 5.82 2.11 25.33
C LEU A 564 7.22 2.71 25.16
N PRO A 565 8.08 2.14 24.30
CA PRO A 565 9.43 2.64 24.08
C PRO A 565 9.45 3.77 23.04
N PHE A 566 10.15 4.85 23.37
CA PHE A 566 10.35 5.99 22.49
C PHE A 566 11.83 6.39 22.45
N ASN A 567 12.22 7.02 21.36
CA ASN A 567 13.52 7.63 21.15
C ASN A 567 13.33 9.14 21.02
N ILE A 568 13.89 9.92 21.95
CA ILE A 568 13.92 11.38 21.86
C ILE A 568 15.05 11.77 20.92
N LEU A 569 14.69 12.49 19.87
CA LEU A 569 15.56 12.88 18.76
C LEU A 569 16.22 14.24 18.98
N ASN A 570 15.54 15.15 19.67
CA ASN A 570 15.98 16.53 19.88
C ASN A 570 15.70 16.97 21.31
N PRO A 571 16.57 17.81 21.91
CA PRO A 571 16.37 18.33 23.27
C PRO A 571 15.22 19.36 23.32
N GLY A 572 14.81 19.72 24.54
CA GLY A 572 13.75 20.69 24.83
C GLY A 572 12.55 20.05 25.54
N SER A 573 11.44 20.79 25.55
CA SER A 573 10.18 20.31 26.14
C SER A 573 9.50 19.31 25.20
N ILE A 574 9.43 18.06 25.63
CA ILE A 574 8.78 16.97 24.91
C ILE A 574 7.42 16.72 25.52
N ASN A 575 6.36 16.89 24.73
CA ASN A 575 4.99 16.63 25.18
C ASN A 575 4.45 15.36 24.53
N PHE A 576 3.92 14.47 25.37
CA PHE A 576 3.14 13.32 24.97
C PHE A 576 1.69 13.57 25.34
N HIS A 577 0.85 13.71 24.32
CA HIS A 577 -0.58 13.94 24.49
C HIS A 577 -1.29 12.59 24.53
N ILE A 578 -1.94 12.27 25.65
CA ILE A 578 -2.67 11.01 25.81
C ILE A 578 -4.10 11.22 25.31
N LYS A 579 -4.36 10.86 24.04
CA LYS A 579 -5.65 11.11 23.39
C LYS A 579 -6.78 10.30 24.02
N SER A 580 -6.48 9.05 24.35
CA SER A 580 -7.45 8.14 24.96
C SER A 580 -6.73 6.98 25.67
N LEU A 581 -7.39 6.45 26.69
CA LEU A 581 -7.11 5.16 27.30
C LEU A 581 -8.43 4.52 27.64
N THR A 582 -8.78 3.47 26.93
CA THR A 582 -10.09 2.83 27.01
C THR A 582 -9.91 1.40 27.48
N ALA A 583 -10.58 1.02 28.57
CA ALA A 583 -10.63 -0.38 29.02
C ALA A 583 -12.00 -0.98 28.67
N VAL A 584 -12.05 -2.29 28.46
CA VAL A 584 -13.29 -3.01 28.12
C VAL A 584 -13.53 -4.22 29.03
N ASP A 585 -14.81 -4.51 29.25
CA ASP A 585 -15.28 -5.73 29.93
C ASP A 585 -15.31 -6.94 28.98
N GLU A 586 -15.79 -8.08 29.48
CA GLU A 586 -15.91 -9.34 28.71
C GLU A 586 -16.79 -9.21 27.46
N GLN A 587 -17.82 -8.36 27.51
CA GLN A 587 -18.75 -8.13 26.41
C GLN A 587 -18.24 -7.04 25.45
N GLY A 588 -17.07 -6.47 25.71
CA GLY A 588 -16.49 -5.38 24.92
C GLY A 588 -17.08 -4.01 25.23
N ASN A 589 -17.88 -3.88 26.31
CA ASN A 589 -18.39 -2.58 26.72
C ASN A 589 -17.29 -1.77 27.40
N LEU A 590 -17.38 -0.45 27.23
CA LEU A 590 -16.43 0.49 27.80
C LEU A 590 -16.55 0.52 29.33
N ILE A 591 -15.43 0.30 30.02
CA ILE A 591 -15.29 0.54 31.45
C ILE A 591 -14.71 1.95 31.60
N SER A 592 -15.41 2.82 32.35
CA SER A 592 -14.99 4.22 32.53
C SER A 592 -13.58 4.31 33.12
N THR A 593 -12.70 5.00 32.40
CA THR A 593 -11.38 5.42 32.85
C THR A 593 -11.42 6.92 33.16
N PRO A 594 -10.74 7.39 34.23
CA PRO A 594 -10.78 8.80 34.62
C PRO A 594 -10.01 9.70 33.66
N ALA A 595 -10.17 11.01 33.83
CA ALA A 595 -9.51 12.04 33.03
C ALA A 595 -7.98 11.84 32.99
N LEU A 596 -7.43 11.81 31.79
CA LEU A 596 -6.01 11.60 31.51
C LEU A 596 -5.28 12.95 31.54
N GLN A 597 -4.05 12.95 32.02
CA GLN A 597 -3.17 14.11 31.97
C GLN A 597 -2.07 13.87 30.95
N ASP A 598 -1.73 14.92 30.21
CA ASP A 598 -0.58 14.92 29.31
C ASP A 598 0.72 14.78 30.10
N LEU A 599 1.71 14.15 29.47
CA LEU A 599 3.02 13.92 30.07
C LEU A 599 4.07 14.79 29.38
N THR A 600 4.80 15.57 30.17
CA THR A 600 5.91 16.40 29.67
C THR A 600 7.24 15.90 30.21
N LEU A 601 8.21 15.73 29.31
CA LEU A 601 9.60 15.42 29.63
C LEU A 601 10.49 16.59 29.18
N GLN A 602 11.20 17.22 30.11
CA GLN A 602 12.22 18.22 29.81
C GLN A 602 13.54 17.55 29.52
N VAL A 603 14.07 17.72 28.31
CA VAL A 603 15.32 17.10 27.88
C VAL A 603 16.39 18.16 27.70
N ASN A 604 17.37 18.16 28.61
CA ASN A 604 18.48 19.10 28.58
C ASN A 604 19.66 18.51 27.81
N LEU A 605 20.38 19.35 27.06
CA LEU A 605 21.68 18.98 26.52
C LEU A 605 22.63 18.78 27.71
N ASN A 606 23.28 17.61 27.76
CA ASN A 606 24.37 17.41 28.70
C ASN A 606 25.56 18.25 28.16
N PRO A 607 26.16 19.14 28.96
CA PRO A 607 27.25 20.01 28.50
C PRO A 607 28.50 19.22 28.08
#